data_AF-A0A7S3IAS4-F1
#
_entry.id   AF-A0A7S3IAS4-F1
#
_cell.length_a   1.000
_cell.length_b   1.000
_cell.length_c   1.000
_cell.angle_alpha   90.00
_cell.angle_beta   90.00
_cell.angle_gamma   90.00
#
_symmetry.space_group_name_H-M   'P 1'
#
loop_
_entity.id
_entity.type
_entity.pdbx_description
1 polymer ?
#
loop_
_entity_poly.entity_id
_entity_poly.type
_entity_poly.pdbx_seq_one_letter_code
_entity_poly.pdbx_strand_id
1 'polypeptide(L)'
;MGIRQSVSVPLKPDIKAENQIHSAVIYGKSFCLKTYEAREILRNLEIEPKVEEVNLSPQANEIEKGLFQLTGQLDYPIIFVAGKHVGSTKDLKKALKSGYLQVLVNKVKKEDEEEEKEDPKKDTKNDPKVTPQIQEL
;
A
#
# COMPACT_ATOMS: atom_id res chain seq x y z
N MET A 1 11.53 35.47 24.74
CA MET A 1 11.69 35.10 23.31
C MET A 1 11.37 33.62 23.17
N GLY A 2 10.40 33.27 22.34
CA GLY A 2 9.76 31.93 22.31
C GLY A 2 10.71 30.80 21.94
N ILE A 3 10.53 29.67 22.63
CA ILE A 3 11.22 28.42 22.35
C ILE A 3 10.64 27.87 21.04
N ARG A 4 11.47 27.73 20.01
CA ARG A 4 11.08 27.00 18.78
C ARG A 4 10.96 25.54 19.16
N GLN A 5 9.73 25.01 19.25
CA GLN A 5 9.55 23.57 19.25
C GLN A 5 9.94 23.07 17.85
N SER A 6 11.09 22.42 17.75
CA SER A 6 11.39 21.55 16.63
C SER A 6 10.44 20.36 16.73
N VAL A 7 9.30 20.45 16.06
CA VAL A 7 8.48 19.27 15.78
C VAL A 7 9.34 18.34 14.93
N SER A 8 9.71 17.20 15.51
CA SER A 8 10.41 16.13 14.78
C SER A 8 9.50 15.67 13.67
N VAL A 9 9.80 16.09 12.43
CA VAL A 9 9.09 15.64 11.24
C VAL A 9 9.26 14.11 11.15
N PRO A 10 8.17 13.31 11.16
CA PRO A 10 8.29 11.86 11.08
C PRO A 10 8.81 11.45 9.69
N LEU A 11 9.37 10.23 9.66
CA LEU A 11 10.00 9.54 8.54
C LEU A 11 9.41 9.89 7.16
N LYS A 12 10.31 9.96 6.16
CA LYS A 12 9.99 10.06 4.73
C LYS A 12 8.77 9.19 4.39
N PRO A 13 7.78 9.72 3.66
CA PRO A 13 6.62 8.92 3.27
C PRO A 13 7.09 7.79 2.35
N ASP A 14 6.99 6.55 2.83
CA ASP A 14 7.30 5.37 2.03
C ASP A 14 6.10 5.04 1.14
N ILE A 15 6.10 5.66 -0.04
CA ILE A 15 5.08 5.45 -1.08
C ILE A 15 4.92 3.96 -1.41
N LYS A 16 6.01 3.17 -1.40
CA LYS A 16 5.92 1.75 -1.73
C LYS A 16 5.18 1.01 -0.62
N ALA A 17 5.52 1.25 0.64
CA ALA A 17 4.84 0.63 1.77
C ALA A 17 3.33 0.96 1.77
N GLU A 18 2.99 2.23 1.57
CA GLU A 18 1.61 2.71 1.47
C GLU A 18 0.81 1.95 0.40
N ASN A 19 1.40 1.79 -0.78
CA ASN A 19 0.78 1.06 -1.90
C ASN A 19 0.60 -0.43 -1.65
N GLN A 20 1.39 -1.04 -0.75
CA GLN A 20 1.21 -2.45 -0.35
C GLN A 20 0.16 -2.62 0.75
N ILE A 21 0.00 -1.62 1.63
CA ILE A 21 -0.94 -1.69 2.76
C ILE A 21 -2.39 -1.53 2.28
N HIS A 22 -2.63 -0.69 1.28
CA HIS A 22 -3.97 -0.43 0.78
C HIS A 22 -4.25 -1.15 -0.54
N SER A 23 -5.47 -1.70 -0.63
CA SER A 23 -6.00 -2.32 -1.85
C SER A 23 -5.86 -1.43 -3.09
N ALA A 24 -6.08 -0.12 -2.91
CA ALA A 24 -5.77 0.89 -3.90
C ALA A 24 -5.40 2.22 -3.24
N VAL A 25 -4.51 2.96 -3.90
CA VAL A 25 -4.08 4.30 -3.49
C VAL A 25 -4.18 5.23 -4.70
N ILE A 26 -4.80 6.39 -4.50
CA ILE A 26 -4.86 7.46 -5.48
C ILE A 26 -4.11 8.65 -4.91
N TYR A 27 -2.95 8.95 -5.50
CA TYR A 27 -2.29 10.23 -5.27
C TYR A 27 -2.94 11.25 -6.20
N GLY A 28 -3.49 12.31 -5.61
CA GLY A 28 -4.30 13.30 -6.30
C GLY A 28 -4.04 14.72 -5.82
N LYS A 29 -4.70 15.67 -6.49
CA LYS A 29 -4.83 17.04 -6.00
C LYS A 29 -6.27 17.30 -5.55
N SER A 30 -6.44 18.12 -4.51
CA SER A 30 -7.75 18.55 -4.01
C SER A 30 -8.60 19.15 -5.14
N PHE A 31 -9.91 18.91 -5.10
CA PHE A 31 -10.87 19.42 -6.09
C PHE A 31 -10.60 19.02 -7.56
N CYS A 32 -9.87 17.94 -7.82
CA CYS A 32 -9.64 17.45 -9.17
C CYS A 32 -10.72 16.45 -9.61
N LEU A 33 -11.47 16.78 -10.68
CA LEU A 33 -12.51 15.92 -11.25
C LEU A 33 -11.97 14.53 -11.69
N LYS A 34 -10.72 14.46 -12.16
CA LYS A 34 -10.10 13.19 -12.59
C LYS A 34 -9.82 12.25 -11.40
N THR A 35 -9.43 12.80 -10.26
CA THR A 35 -9.25 12.06 -9.00
C THR A 35 -10.58 11.53 -8.51
N TYR A 36 -11.63 12.37 -8.53
CA TYR A 36 -12.99 11.95 -8.20
C TYR A 36 -13.45 10.79 -9.08
N GLU A 37 -13.29 10.91 -10.40
CA GLU A 37 -13.68 9.86 -11.34
C GLU A 37 -12.92 8.54 -11.10
N ALA A 38 -11.61 8.61 -10.83
CA ALA A 38 -10.82 7.42 -10.52
C ALA A 38 -11.31 6.72 -9.24
N ARG A 39 -11.69 7.50 -8.21
CA ARG A 39 -12.26 6.97 -6.98
C ARG A 39 -13.57 6.23 -7.22
N GLU A 40 -14.49 6.82 -7.98
CA GLU A 40 -15.79 6.20 -8.26
C GLU A 40 -15.64 4.91 -9.08
N ILE A 41 -14.70 4.87 -10.03
CA ILE A 41 -14.40 3.63 -10.79
C ILE A 41 -13.99 2.50 -9.85
N LEU A 42 -13.11 2.77 -8.87
CA LEU A 42 -12.64 1.77 -7.92
C LEU A 42 -13.75 1.34 -6.95
N ARG A 43 -14.55 2.30 -6.46
CA ARG A 43 -15.70 2.01 -5.59
C ARG A 43 -16.76 1.14 -6.26
N ASN A 44 -16.99 1.34 -7.55
CA ASN A 44 -17.89 0.47 -8.33
C ASN A 44 -17.36 -0.96 -8.48
N LEU A 45 -16.07 -1.20 -8.20
CA LEU A 45 -15.45 -2.52 -8.12
C LEU A 45 -15.33 -3.02 -6.67
N GLU A 46 -16.03 -2.38 -5.74
CA GLU A 46 -16.01 -2.69 -4.30
C GLU A 46 -14.63 -2.52 -3.66
N ILE A 47 -13.77 -1.67 -4.24
CA ILE A 47 -12.52 -1.24 -3.61
C ILE A 47 -12.70 0.18 -3.10
N GLU A 48 -12.48 0.38 -1.79
CA GLU A 48 -12.38 1.72 -1.22
C GLU A 48 -10.92 2.21 -1.28
N PRO A 49 -10.57 3.16 -2.16
CA PRO A 49 -9.19 3.61 -2.30
C PRO A 49 -8.82 4.63 -1.21
N LYS A 50 -7.58 4.56 -0.72
CA LYS A 50 -6.98 5.69 0.00
C LYS A 50 -6.71 6.82 -1.00
N VAL A 51 -7.20 8.03 -0.71
CA VAL A 51 -6.89 9.23 -1.52
C VAL A 51 -5.92 10.10 -0.76
N GLU A 52 -4.71 10.24 -1.28
CA GLU A 52 -3.69 11.13 -0.73
C GLU A 52 -3.71 12.46 -1.49
N GLU A 53 -4.12 13.53 -0.81
CA GLU A 53 -4.15 14.89 -1.37
C GLU A 53 -2.77 15.54 -1.29
N VAL A 54 -1.92 15.23 -2.28
CA VAL A 54 -0.49 15.58 -2.25
C VAL A 54 -0.25 17.08 -2.10
N ASN A 55 -1.08 17.93 -2.71
CA ASN A 55 -0.96 19.40 -2.61
C ASN A 55 -1.23 19.97 -1.21
N LEU A 56 -1.87 19.21 -0.31
CA LEU A 56 -2.10 19.64 1.07
C LEU A 56 -1.07 19.07 2.05
N SER A 57 -0.21 18.15 1.59
CA SER A 57 0.82 17.57 2.43
C SER A 57 1.97 18.55 2.67
N PRO A 58 2.50 18.67 3.90
CA PRO A 58 3.73 19.42 4.14
C PRO A 58 4.96 18.82 3.44
N GLN A 59 4.87 17.57 2.99
CA GLN A 59 5.91 16.81 2.28
C GLN A 59 5.61 16.65 0.78
N ALA A 60 4.80 17.55 0.20
CA ALA A 60 4.34 17.45 -1.19
C ALA A 60 5.49 17.26 -2.19
N ASN A 61 6.60 18.00 -2.01
CA ASN A 61 7.76 17.92 -2.91
C ASN A 61 8.45 16.54 -2.86
N GLU A 62 8.62 15.99 -1.66
CA GLU A 62 9.21 14.67 -1.46
C GLU A 62 8.32 13.57 -2.05
N ILE A 63 7.01 13.68 -1.85
CA ILE A 63 6.03 12.75 -2.40
C ILE A 63 6.04 12.83 -3.93
N GLU A 64 5.97 14.03 -4.51
CA GLU A 64 6.01 14.22 -5.98
C GLU A 64 7.28 13.64 -6.60
N LYS A 65 8.44 13.90 -5.97
CA LYS A 65 9.72 13.33 -6.42
C LYS A 65 9.73 11.81 -6.34
N GLY A 66 9.22 11.24 -5.25
CA GLY A 66 9.12 9.80 -5.07
C GLY A 66 8.18 9.15 -6.10
N LEU A 67 7.00 9.74 -6.31
CA LEU A 67 6.04 9.29 -7.31
C LEU A 67 6.65 9.33 -8.71
N PHE A 68 7.34 10.41 -9.06
CA PHE A 68 8.02 10.51 -10.35
C PHE A 68 9.12 9.46 -10.51
N GLN A 69 9.92 9.21 -9.47
CA GLN A 69 10.96 8.17 -9.51
C GLN A 69 10.38 6.76 -9.69
N LEU A 70 9.21 6.48 -9.11
CA LEU A 70 8.56 5.17 -9.20
C LEU A 70 7.80 4.96 -10.50
N THR A 71 7.23 6.01 -11.07
CA THR A 71 6.22 5.91 -12.14
C THR A 71 6.63 6.58 -13.44
N GLY A 72 7.57 7.53 -13.39
CA GLY A 72 7.87 8.45 -14.48
C GLY A 72 6.77 9.46 -14.78
N GLN A 73 5.71 9.52 -13.96
CA GLN A 73 4.54 10.38 -14.19
C GLN A 73 4.56 11.60 -13.26
N LEU A 74 4.22 12.77 -13.81
CA LEU A 74 4.03 14.02 -13.06
C LEU A 74 2.56 14.44 -12.97
N ASP A 75 1.73 13.96 -13.91
CA ASP A 75 0.33 14.32 -13.99
C ASP A 75 -0.52 13.54 -12.96
N TYR A 76 -1.46 14.25 -12.35
CA TYR A 76 -2.42 13.65 -11.44
C TYR A 76 -3.72 13.24 -12.15
N PRO A 77 -4.42 12.21 -11.64
CA PRO A 77 -4.02 11.35 -10.53
C PRO A 77 -2.97 10.29 -10.93
N ILE A 78 -2.20 9.84 -9.94
CA ILE A 78 -1.31 8.67 -10.03
C ILE A 78 -1.93 7.55 -9.20
N ILE A 79 -2.31 6.46 -9.87
CA ILE A 79 -3.17 5.42 -9.29
C ILE A 79 -2.39 4.11 -9.13
N PHE A 80 -2.49 3.52 -7.95
CA PHE A 80 -1.98 2.20 -7.62
C PHE A 80 -3.14 1.28 -7.21
N VAL A 81 -3.08 0.02 -7.63
CA VAL A 81 -4.03 -1.04 -7.24
C VAL A 81 -3.24 -2.31 -6.95
N ALA A 82 -3.47 -2.96 -5.81
CA ALA A 82 -2.72 -4.13 -5.34
C ALA A 82 -1.20 -3.89 -5.38
N GLY A 83 -0.74 -2.73 -4.91
CA GLY A 83 0.68 -2.34 -4.95
C GLY A 83 1.26 -2.03 -6.33
N LYS A 84 0.48 -2.17 -7.42
CA LYS A 84 0.96 -1.96 -8.79
C LYS A 84 0.53 -0.62 -9.34
N HIS A 85 1.46 0.07 -10.00
CA HIS A 85 1.17 1.31 -10.71
C HIS A 85 0.28 1.05 -11.93
N VAL A 86 -0.90 1.68 -11.95
CA VAL A 86 -1.88 1.58 -13.06
C VAL A 86 -1.78 2.78 -14.00
N GLY A 87 -1.39 3.96 -13.49
CA GLY A 87 -1.24 5.19 -14.29
C GLY A 87 -2.31 6.23 -13.98
N SER A 88 -2.80 6.90 -15.01
CA SER A 88 -3.80 7.97 -14.92
C SER A 88 -5.24 7.43 -14.92
N THR A 89 -6.24 8.30 -14.72
CA THR A 89 -7.66 7.94 -14.88
C THR A 89 -7.97 7.35 -16.27
N LYS A 90 -7.26 7.79 -17.32
CA LYS A 90 -7.42 7.22 -18.67
C LYS A 90 -6.95 5.77 -18.71
N ASP A 91 -5.84 5.48 -18.05
CA ASP A 91 -5.24 4.15 -18.04
C ASP A 91 -6.03 3.21 -17.13
N LEU A 92 -6.57 3.71 -16.02
CA LEU A 92 -7.54 2.98 -15.19
C LEU A 92 -8.77 2.55 -16.00
N LYS A 93 -9.35 3.44 -16.82
CA LYS A 93 -10.47 3.09 -17.71
C LYS A 93 -10.09 2.05 -18.75
N LYS A 94 -8.88 2.11 -19.32
CA LYS A 94 -8.38 1.08 -20.25
C LYS A 94 -8.20 -0.26 -19.54
N ALA A 95 -7.66 -0.25 -18.32
CA ALA A 95 -7.49 -1.44 -17.48
C ALA A 95 -8.85 -2.07 -17.15
N LEU A 96 -9.86 -1.26 -16.83
CA LEU A 96 -11.23 -1.71 -16.61
C LEU A 96 -11.83 -2.39 -17.85
N LYS A 97 -11.68 -1.76 -19.02
CA LYS A 97 -12.21 -2.28 -20.30
C LYS A 97 -11.51 -3.56 -20.77
N SER A 98 -10.22 -3.69 -20.49
CA SER A 98 -9.43 -4.86 -20.89
C SER A 98 -9.57 -6.06 -19.94
N GLY A 99 -10.25 -5.90 -18.79
CA GLY A 99 -10.32 -6.93 -17.76
C GLY A 99 -9.11 -6.95 -16.82
N TYR A 100 -8.05 -6.19 -17.11
CA TYR A 100 -6.84 -6.17 -16.31
C TYR A 100 -7.08 -5.64 -14.90
N LEU A 101 -7.96 -4.65 -14.75
CA LEU A 101 -8.26 -4.08 -13.43
C LEU A 101 -8.93 -5.10 -12.51
N GLN A 102 -9.83 -5.92 -13.04
CA GLN A 102 -10.52 -7.00 -12.33
C GLN A 102 -9.53 -8.08 -11.87
N VAL A 103 -8.50 -8.38 -12.67
CA VAL A 103 -7.41 -9.29 -12.25
C VAL A 103 -6.67 -8.73 -11.03
N LEU A 104 -6.40 -7.43 -11.00
CA LEU A 104 -5.75 -6.79 -9.84
C LEU A 104 -6.66 -6.79 -8.60
N VAL A 105 -7.94 -6.44 -8.77
CA VAL A 105 -8.93 -6.46 -7.68
C VAL A 105 -9.06 -7.85 -7.07
N ASN A 106 -9.12 -8.89 -7.90
CA ASN A 106 -9.21 -10.27 -7.44
C ASN A 106 -7.94 -10.74 -6.72
N LYS A 107 -6.78 -10.10 -6.95
CA LYS A 107 -5.56 -10.40 -6.21
C LYS A 107 -5.66 -9.87 -4.77
N VAL A 108 -6.16 -8.65 -4.60
CA VAL A 108 -6.42 -8.07 -3.26
C VAL A 108 -7.34 -8.99 -2.46
N LYS A 109 -8.50 -9.36 -3.04
CA LYS A 109 -9.50 -10.21 -2.36
C LYS A 109 -8.97 -11.60 -1.97
N LYS A 110 -7.92 -12.10 -2.65
CA LYS A 110 -7.31 -13.39 -2.33
C LYS A 110 -6.26 -13.29 -1.23
N GLU A 111 -5.59 -12.15 -1.10
CA GLU A 111 -4.63 -11.90 -0.02
C GLU A 111 -5.36 -11.81 1.33
N ASP A 112 -6.61 -11.31 1.33
CA ASP A 112 -7.49 -11.32 2.52
C ASP A 112 -7.90 -12.74 2.97
N GLU A 113 -7.90 -13.74 2.07
CA GLU A 113 -8.26 -15.13 2.41
C GLU A 113 -7.05 -16.01 2.80
N GLU A 114 -5.82 -15.57 2.52
CA GLU A 114 -4.61 -16.30 2.93
C GLU A 114 -4.11 -15.90 4.33
N GLU A 115 -4.65 -14.85 4.95
CA GLU A 115 -4.35 -14.46 6.34
C GLU A 115 -5.12 -15.28 7.41
N GLU A 116 -6.09 -16.11 7.04
CA GLU A 116 -6.84 -17.01 7.96
C GLU A 116 -6.41 -18.49 7.87
N LYS A 117 -5.20 -18.78 7.37
CA LYS A 117 -4.58 -20.12 7.47
C LYS A 117 -3.20 -20.08 8.15
N GLU A 118 -3.16 -19.51 9.36
CA GLU A 118 -2.26 -20.02 10.39
C GLU A 118 -3.09 -20.71 11.47
N ASP A 119 -3.35 -22.01 11.26
CA ASP A 119 -3.92 -22.90 12.26
C ASP A 119 -3.01 -23.02 13.50
N PRO A 120 -3.58 -23.02 14.72
CA PRO A 120 -2.87 -23.09 15.98
C PRO A 120 -2.52 -24.53 16.39
N LYS A 121 -1.44 -24.63 17.20
CA LYS A 121 -0.98 -25.78 18.05
C LYS A 121 -0.03 -26.78 17.41
N LYS A 122 1.24 -26.75 17.85
CA LYS A 122 1.93 -27.95 18.33
C LYS A 122 3.13 -27.61 19.21
N ASP A 123 2.92 -27.53 20.52
CA ASP A 123 3.96 -27.90 21.49
C ASP A 123 3.29 -28.52 22.71
N THR A 124 2.97 -29.80 22.57
CA THR A 124 2.84 -30.70 23.72
C THR A 124 3.06 -32.12 23.21
N LYS A 125 4.29 -32.59 23.35
CA LYS A 125 4.56 -33.95 23.79
C LYS A 125 5.97 -34.02 24.36
N ASN A 126 6.05 -34.05 25.69
CA ASN A 126 7.14 -34.67 26.41
C ASN A 126 7.29 -36.12 25.93
N ASP A 127 8.50 -36.66 25.92
CA ASP A 127 8.87 -37.78 26.80
C ASP A 127 10.33 -38.26 26.54
N PRO A 128 10.96 -38.98 27.49
CA PRO A 128 12.35 -38.81 27.88
C PRO A 128 13.26 -40.00 27.53
N LYS A 129 14.59 -39.77 27.50
CA LYS A 129 15.66 -40.73 27.90
C LYS A 129 17.02 -40.01 27.76
N VAL A 130 17.76 -39.70 28.84
CA VAL A 130 18.78 -40.57 29.52
C VAL A 130 19.99 -40.78 28.59
N THR A 131 21.24 -40.39 28.88
CA THR A 131 22.04 -40.28 30.13
C THR A 131 23.30 -39.44 29.85
N PRO A 132 24.02 -38.94 30.88
CA PRO A 132 25.28 -38.20 30.76
C PRO A 132 26.50 -39.11 30.88
N GLN A 133 27.64 -38.74 30.28
CA GLN A 133 28.95 -39.27 30.65
C GLN A 133 30.07 -38.23 30.36
N ILE A 134 30.76 -37.82 31.45
CA ILE A 134 32.24 -37.82 31.66
C ILE A 134 33.08 -36.94 30.72
N GLN A 135 34.17 -36.24 31.07
CA GLN A 135 34.88 -35.72 32.26
C GLN A 135 36.14 -35.04 31.66
N GLU A 136 37.04 -34.55 32.50
CA GLU A 136 38.43 -34.12 32.23
C GLU A 136 38.57 -32.60 32.04
N LEU A 137 39.38 -31.88 32.84
CA LEU A 137 40.39 -32.22 33.85
C LEU A 137 40.47 -31.03 34.84
#